data_AF-A0A6B3G3Y5-F1
#
_entry.id   AF-A0A6B3G3Y5-F1
#
_cell.length_a   1.000
_cell.length_b   1.000
_cell.length_c   1.000
_cell.angle_alpha   90.00
_cell.angle_beta   90.00
_cell.angle_gamma   90.00
#
_symmetry.space_group_name_H-M   'P 1'
#
loop_
_entity.id
_entity.type
_entity.pdbx_description
1 polymer ?
#
loop_
_entity_poly.entity_id
_entity_poly.type
_entity_poly.pdbx_seq_one_letter_code
_entity_poly.pdbx_strand_id
1 'polypeptide(L)'
;HGVGSDYTIPFAARLTGPLDVPALRAAVRDVMARHESLRTVFPATDGQPRQHIVDMSDLPDPLTVTEATGSADELRLYVEEMARTPLDVERDVPLRAGLLRLGPDQHVVVLVVHHIAADQWSARPLLTDLATAYAARTGGDAPAWPP
;
A
#
# COMPACT_ATOMS: atom_id res chain seq x y z
N HIS A 1 -22.98 6.55 17.74
CA HIS A 1 -22.39 6.53 16.39
C HIS A 1 -21.05 5.84 16.50
N GLY A 2 -20.99 4.54 16.23
CA GLY A 2 -19.74 3.80 16.32
C GLY A 2 -19.96 2.41 15.80
N VAL A 3 -19.48 2.15 14.58
CA VAL A 3 -18.96 0.85 14.15
C VAL A 3 -18.34 1.00 12.77
N GLY A 4 -17.02 1.08 12.78
CA GLY A 4 -16.13 0.59 11.74
C GLY A 4 -14.83 0.37 12.49
N SER A 5 -14.65 -0.82 13.09
CA SER A 5 -13.33 -1.12 13.65
C SER A 5 -12.35 -1.01 12.50
N ASP A 6 -11.30 -0.20 12.66
CA ASP A 6 -10.16 -0.07 11.76
C ASP A 6 -9.52 -1.44 11.53
N TYR A 7 -10.13 -2.25 10.67
CA TYR A 7 -9.65 -3.59 10.40
C TYR A 7 -8.75 -3.48 9.17
N THR A 8 -7.51 -3.12 9.46
CA THR A 8 -6.42 -3.11 8.50
C THR A 8 -5.69 -4.44 8.53
N ILE A 9 -5.15 -4.84 7.39
CA ILE A 9 -4.39 -6.07 7.22
C ILE A 9 -2.98 -5.67 6.80
N PRO A 10 -1.99 -5.76 7.71
CA PRO A 10 -0.61 -5.48 7.38
C PRO A 10 0.03 -6.67 6.65
N PHE A 11 0.78 -6.38 5.59
CA PHE A 11 1.65 -7.29 4.89
C PHE A 11 3.08 -6.75 4.97
N ALA A 12 4.03 -7.57 5.37
CA ALA A 12 5.43 -7.21 5.40
C ALA A 12 6.25 -8.24 4.62
N ALA A 13 7.17 -7.76 3.79
CA ALA A 13 8.09 -8.61 3.06
C ALA A 13 9.52 -8.05 3.15
N ARG A 14 10.48 -8.95 3.43
CA ARG A 14 11.89 -8.61 3.39
C ARG A 14 12.40 -8.78 1.95
N LEU A 15 13.09 -7.77 1.45
CA LEU A 15 13.70 -7.76 0.12
C LEU A 15 15.22 -7.72 0.29
N THR A 16 15.91 -8.55 -0.48
CA THR A 16 17.38 -8.63 -0.50
C THR A 16 17.91 -8.29 -1.88
N GLY A 17 19.01 -7.54 -1.91
CA GLY A 17 19.60 -6.98 -3.12
C GLY A 17 19.24 -5.50 -3.30
N PRO A 18 19.78 -4.87 -4.35
CA PRO A 18 19.53 -3.47 -4.63
C PRO A 18 18.05 -3.24 -4.92
N LEU A 19 17.53 -2.11 -4.44
CA LEU A 19 16.13 -1.72 -4.62
C LEU A 19 16.05 -0.38 -5.34
N ASP A 20 15.30 -0.35 -6.45
CA ASP A 20 14.95 0.88 -7.14
C ASP A 20 13.70 1.48 -6.47
N VAL A 21 13.93 2.43 -5.56
CA VAL A 21 12.85 3.08 -4.80
C VAL A 21 11.87 3.84 -5.71
N PRO A 22 12.32 4.63 -6.71
CA PRO A 22 11.42 5.19 -7.73
C PRO A 22 10.55 4.14 -8.43
N ALA A 23 11.12 3.00 -8.84
CA ALA A 23 10.36 1.93 -9.48
C ALA A 23 9.34 1.30 -8.52
N LEU A 24 9.69 1.09 -7.25
CA LEU A 24 8.75 0.58 -6.24
C LEU A 24 7.59 1.56 -6.02
N ARG A 25 7.88 2.86 -5.94
CA ARG A 25 6.85 3.91 -5.82
C ARG A 25 5.91 3.90 -7.02
N ALA A 26 6.45 3.81 -8.24
CA ALA A 26 5.66 3.70 -9.45
C ALA A 26 4.82 2.42 -9.47
N ALA A 27 5.37 1.29 -9.03
CA ALA A 27 4.68 0.01 -8.96
C ALA A 27 3.49 0.05 -7.98
N VAL A 28 3.62 0.68 -6.81
CA VAL A 28 2.49 0.87 -5.89
C VAL A 28 1.40 1.72 -6.55
N ARG A 29 1.75 2.78 -7.29
CA ARG A 29 0.79 3.59 -8.04
C ARG A 29 0.10 2.78 -9.16
N ASP A 30 0.82 1.91 -9.86
CA ASP A 30 0.24 1.05 -10.90
C ASP A 30 -0.76 0.05 -10.32
N VAL A 31 -0.46 -0.51 -9.15
CA VAL A 31 -1.37 -1.39 -8.42
C VAL A 31 -2.63 -0.64 -7.99
N MET A 32 -2.51 0.61 -7.51
CA MET A 32 -3.68 1.46 -7.21
C MET A 32 -4.48 1.81 -8.47
N ALA A 33 -3.83 2.02 -9.61
CA ALA A 33 -4.50 2.28 -10.87
C ALA A 33 -5.27 1.06 -11.38
N ARG A 34 -4.71 -0.14 -11.20
CA ARG A 34 -5.35 -1.41 -11.56
C ARG A 34 -6.54 -1.73 -10.67
N HIS A 35 -6.42 -1.47 -9.36
CA HIS A 35 -7.42 -1.83 -8.36
C HIS A 35 -8.11 -0.58 -7.84
N GLU A 36 -9.26 -0.22 -8.45
CA GLU A 36 -10.03 0.96 -8.05
C GLU A 36 -10.42 0.94 -6.57
N SER A 37 -10.61 -0.26 -5.99
CA SER A 37 -10.88 -0.42 -4.57
C SER A 37 -9.77 0.16 -3.68
N LEU A 38 -8.50 0.08 -4.08
CA LEU A 38 -7.35 0.62 -3.34
C LEU A 38 -7.27 2.15 -3.38
N ARG A 39 -8.09 2.79 -4.20
CA ARG A 39 -8.24 4.26 -4.31
C ARG A 39 -9.68 4.71 -4.13
N THR A 40 -10.54 3.90 -3.52
CA THR A 40 -11.94 4.25 -3.23
C THR A 40 -12.08 4.74 -1.80
N VAL A 41 -12.64 5.94 -1.65
CA VAL A 41 -13.07 6.51 -0.36
C VAL A 41 -14.60 6.50 -0.25
N PHE A 42 -15.11 6.69 0.96
CA PHE A 42 -16.52 6.54 1.32
C PHE A 42 -17.10 7.77 2.03
N PRO A 43 -16.99 8.98 1.46
CA PRO A 43 -17.48 10.19 2.11
C PRO A 43 -18.99 10.11 2.39
N ALA A 44 -19.39 10.56 3.57
CA ALA A 44 -20.81 10.66 3.92
C ALA A 44 -21.45 11.88 3.23
N THR A 45 -22.41 11.63 2.35
CA THR A 45 -23.28 12.68 1.77
C THR A 45 -24.69 12.50 2.33
N ASP A 46 -25.24 13.52 2.98
CA ASP A 46 -26.54 13.46 3.66
C ASP A 46 -26.64 12.31 4.69
N GLY A 47 -25.53 12.00 5.36
CA GLY A 47 -25.45 10.93 6.35
C GLY A 47 -25.41 9.52 5.75
N GLN A 48 -25.26 9.37 4.44
CA GLN A 48 -25.11 8.08 3.75
C GLN A 48 -23.73 7.97 3.10
N PRO A 49 -22.96 6.90 3.35
CA PRO A 49 -21.68 6.69 2.69
C PRO A 49 -21.86 6.43 1.20
N ARG A 50 -21.06 7.08 0.35
CA ARG A 50 -21.04 6.84 -1.09
C ARG A 50 -19.63 6.49 -1.53
N GLN A 51 -19.49 5.47 -2.38
CA GLN A 51 -18.21 5.16 -3.01
C GLN A 51 -17.78 6.30 -3.93
N HIS A 52 -16.56 6.77 -3.72
CA HIS A 52 -15.91 7.76 -4.57
C HIS A 52 -14.52 7.25 -4.91
N ILE A 53 -14.31 6.96 -6.19
CA ILE A 53 -13.03 6.51 -6.72
C ILE A 53 -12.16 7.75 -6.95
N VAL A 54 -11.05 7.85 -6.21
CA VAL A 54 -10.11 8.98 -6.29
C VAL A 54 -9.30 8.89 -7.58
N ASP A 55 -9.19 10.00 -8.31
CA ASP A 55 -8.38 10.06 -9.52
C ASP A 55 -6.89 9.91 -9.23
N MET A 56 -6.17 9.24 -10.14
CA MET A 56 -4.74 8.98 -9.97
C MET A 56 -3.90 10.26 -9.83
N SER A 57 -4.35 11.39 -10.40
CA SER A 57 -3.70 12.69 -10.27
C SER A 57 -3.77 13.27 -8.85
N ASP A 58 -4.80 12.88 -8.10
CA ASP A 58 -5.13 13.46 -6.80
C ASP A 58 -4.66 12.57 -5.63
N LEU A 59 -4.17 11.38 -5.95
CA LEU A 59 -3.60 10.47 -4.97
C LEU A 59 -2.33 11.04 -4.35
N PRO A 60 -2.21 11.03 -3.00
CA PRO A 60 -0.97 11.36 -2.34
C PRO A 60 0.13 10.36 -2.72
N ASP A 61 1.36 10.70 -2.36
CA ASP A 61 2.48 9.79 -2.55
C ASP A 61 2.28 8.51 -1.72
N PRO A 62 2.14 7.32 -2.33
CA PRO A 62 1.66 6.15 -1.61
C PRO A 62 2.75 5.45 -0.79
N LEU A 63 4.02 5.84 -0.91
CA LEU A 63 5.16 5.14 -0.30
C LEU A 63 6.00 6.04 0.62
N THR A 64 5.96 5.77 1.92
CA THR A 64 6.87 6.42 2.88
C THR A 64 8.18 5.64 2.97
N VAL A 65 9.32 6.32 2.86
CA VAL A 65 10.65 5.70 2.96
C VAL A 65 11.32 6.13 4.27
N THR A 66 11.85 5.18 5.01
CA THR A 66 12.47 5.38 6.33
C THR A 66 13.78 4.59 6.40
N GLU A 67 14.86 5.25 6.83
CA GLU A 67 16.12 4.57 7.14
C GLU A 67 16.00 3.91 8.52
N ALA A 68 16.48 2.68 8.67
CA ALA A 68 16.36 1.90 9.90
C ALA A 68 17.62 1.06 10.16
N THR A 69 17.87 0.73 11.42
CA THR A 69 19.00 -0.13 11.83
C THR A 69 18.78 -1.60 11.50
N GLY A 70 17.52 -2.01 11.38
CA GLY A 70 17.12 -3.38 11.07
C GLY A 70 17.00 -4.29 12.29
N SER A 71 16.97 -3.71 13.50
CA SER A 71 16.68 -4.49 14.71
C SER A 71 15.26 -5.07 14.67
N ALA A 72 15.06 -6.25 15.26
CA ALA A 72 13.76 -6.92 15.24
C ALA A 72 12.66 -6.07 15.90
N ASP A 73 13.00 -5.36 16.98
CA ASP A 73 12.07 -4.46 17.67
C ASP A 73 11.70 -3.24 16.84
N GLU A 74 12.65 -2.63 16.13
CA GLU A 74 12.38 -1.50 15.24
C GLU A 74 11.46 -1.91 14.09
N LEU A 75 11.72 -3.07 13.46
CA LEU A 75 10.85 -3.60 12.40
C LEU A 75 9.43 -3.87 12.91
N ARG A 76 9.32 -4.49 14.09
CA ARG A 76 8.04 -4.80 14.72
C ARG A 76 7.27 -3.52 15.06
N LEU A 77 7.92 -2.55 15.71
CA LEU A 77 7.32 -1.27 16.08
C LEU A 77 6.84 -0.50 14.85
N TYR A 78 7.62 -0.48 13.76
CA TYR A 78 7.19 0.18 12.53
C TYR A 78 5.94 -0.44 11.91
N VAL A 79 5.87 -1.78 11.82
CA VAL A 79 4.69 -2.47 11.30
C VAL A 79 3.48 -2.23 12.22
N GLU A 80 3.67 -2.28 13.54
CA GLU A 80 2.62 -1.98 14.52
C GLU A 80 2.12 -0.53 14.41
N GLU A 81 3.02 0.44 14.30
CA GLU A 81 2.70 1.87 14.12
C GLU A 81 1.87 2.08 12.85
N MET A 82 2.30 1.51 11.73
CA MET A 82 1.60 1.62 10.45
C MET A 82 0.21 1.00 10.50
N ALA A 83 0.06 -0.16 11.16
CA ALA A 83 -1.21 -0.87 11.27
C ALA A 83 -2.18 -0.23 12.26
N ARG A 84 -1.66 0.37 13.35
CA ARG A 84 -2.47 1.09 14.36
C ARG A 84 -2.87 2.49 13.93
N THR A 85 -2.11 3.11 13.04
CA THR A 85 -2.47 4.42 12.49
C THR A 85 -3.74 4.28 11.67
N PRO A 86 -4.86 4.91 12.08
CA PRO A 86 -6.15 4.76 11.41
C PRO A 86 -6.07 5.08 9.91
N LEU A 87 -6.98 4.46 9.16
CA LEU A 87 -7.30 4.83 7.78
C LEU A 87 -8.75 5.28 7.80
N ASP A 88 -8.97 6.60 7.80
CA ASP A 88 -10.31 7.18 7.75
C ASP A 88 -10.88 6.94 6.35
N VAL A 89 -11.71 5.90 6.18
CA VAL A 89 -12.24 5.53 4.86
C VAL A 89 -13.05 6.65 4.19
N GLU A 90 -13.48 7.69 4.90
CA GLU A 90 -14.13 8.85 4.30
C GLU A 90 -13.16 9.78 3.55
N ARG A 91 -11.86 9.71 3.87
CA ARG A 91 -10.83 10.67 3.41
C ARG A 91 -9.55 10.02 2.88
N ASP A 92 -9.16 8.92 3.49
CA ASP A 92 -7.94 8.18 3.19
C ASP A 92 -8.26 7.03 2.25
N VAL A 93 -7.45 6.91 1.20
CA VAL A 93 -7.48 5.73 0.37
C VAL A 93 -7.07 4.49 1.19
N PRO A 94 -7.68 3.32 0.93
CA PRO A 94 -7.58 2.14 1.80
C PRO A 94 -6.26 1.36 1.63
N LEU A 95 -5.18 2.04 1.24
CA LEU A 95 -3.83 1.50 1.10
C LEU A 95 -2.80 2.52 1.60
N ARG A 96 -1.86 2.03 2.42
CA ARG A 96 -0.64 2.75 2.81
C ARG A 96 0.57 1.85 2.56
N ALA A 97 1.61 2.36 1.92
CA ALA A 97 2.87 1.64 1.75
C ALA A 97 4.03 2.32 2.50
N GLY A 98 4.91 1.50 3.05
CA GLY A 98 6.10 1.89 3.77
C GLY A 98 7.30 1.06 3.32
N LEU A 99 8.47 1.68 3.32
CA LEU A 99 9.75 1.04 3.02
C LEU A 99 10.75 1.39 4.12
N LEU A 100 11.22 0.37 4.83
CA LEU A 100 12.39 0.47 5.68
C LEU A 100 13.63 0.09 4.88
N ARG A 101 14.59 1.01 4.79
CA ARG A 101 15.92 0.78 4.22
C ARG A 101 16.86 0.42 5.36
N LEU A 102 17.35 -0.82 5.35
CA LEU A 102 18.24 -1.36 6.40
C LEU A 102 19.72 -1.31 5.98
N GLY A 103 19.96 -0.97 4.72
CA GLY A 103 21.27 -0.95 4.06
C GLY A 103 21.11 -0.90 2.54
N PRO A 104 22.21 -0.96 1.78
CA PRO A 104 22.17 -0.88 0.32
C PRO A 104 21.41 -2.04 -0.34
N ASP A 105 21.43 -3.23 0.30
CA ASP A 105 20.87 -4.46 -0.25
C ASP A 105 19.85 -5.13 0.68
N GLN A 106 19.35 -4.41 1.69
CA GLN A 106 18.40 -4.97 2.66
C GLN A 106 17.27 -3.99 2.93
N HIS A 107 16.05 -4.46 2.70
CA HIS A 107 14.86 -3.62 2.77
C HIS A 107 13.68 -4.41 3.36
N VAL A 108 12.74 -3.71 3.97
CA VAL A 108 11.44 -4.26 4.35
C VAL A 108 10.36 -3.38 3.77
N VAL A 109 9.52 -3.94 2.90
CA VAL A 109 8.32 -3.27 2.41
C VAL A 109 7.15 -3.67 3.28
N VAL A 110 6.31 -2.70 3.64
CA VAL A 110 5.10 -2.89 4.44
C VAL A 110 3.93 -2.29 3.68
N LEU A 111 2.86 -3.04 3.52
CA LEU A 111 1.58 -2.58 2.98
C LEU A 111 0.54 -2.72 4.08
N VAL A 112 -0.25 -1.69 4.30
CA VAL A 112 -1.41 -1.73 5.20
C VAL A 112 -2.64 -1.46 4.37
N VAL A 113 -3.54 -2.44 4.31
CA VAL A 113 -4.75 -2.38 3.49
C VAL A 113 -5.97 -2.40 4.39
N HIS A 114 -6.91 -1.49 4.18
CA HIS A 114 -8.20 -1.55 4.88
C HIS A 114 -9.08 -2.65 4.24
N HIS A 115 -9.68 -3.53 5.04
CA HIS A 115 -10.47 -4.66 4.52
C HIS A 115 -11.61 -4.26 3.59
N ILE A 116 -12.17 -3.07 3.74
CA ILE A 116 -13.20 -2.54 2.82
C ILE A 116 -12.79 -2.58 1.34
N ALA A 117 -11.49 -2.50 1.05
CA ALA A 117 -10.94 -2.60 -0.30
C ALA A 117 -10.46 -4.00 -0.69
N ALA A 118 -10.33 -4.87 0.31
CA ALA A 118 -9.86 -6.25 0.18
C ALA A 118 -10.97 -7.29 0.39
N ASP A 119 -12.22 -6.89 0.65
CA ASP A 119 -13.32 -7.81 0.81
C ASP A 119 -13.60 -8.47 -0.56
N GLN A 120 -13.24 -9.76 -0.63
CA GLN A 120 -13.16 -10.66 -1.80
C GLN A 120 -11.79 -10.77 -2.50
N TRP A 121 -10.76 -10.04 -2.07
CA TRP A 121 -9.41 -10.08 -2.67
C TRP A 121 -8.37 -10.65 -1.68
N SER A 122 -7.72 -11.76 -2.03
CA SER A 122 -6.65 -12.31 -1.17
C SER A 122 -5.37 -11.47 -1.24
N ALA A 123 -4.55 -11.50 -0.19
CA ALA A 123 -3.24 -10.82 -0.17
C ALA A 123 -2.31 -11.17 -1.35
N ARG A 124 -2.49 -12.38 -1.92
CA ARG A 124 -1.60 -12.97 -2.91
C ARG A 124 -1.63 -12.24 -4.26
N PRO A 125 -2.77 -11.99 -4.92
CA PRO A 125 -2.80 -11.21 -6.15
C PRO A 125 -2.32 -9.77 -5.97
N LEU A 126 -2.57 -9.13 -4.82
CA LEU A 126 -2.00 -7.79 -4.55
C LEU A 126 -0.47 -7.81 -4.58
N LEU A 127 0.15 -8.74 -3.85
CA LEU A 127 1.61 -8.89 -3.83
C LEU A 127 2.18 -9.33 -5.19
N THR A 128 1.43 -10.14 -5.94
CA THR A 128 1.81 -10.60 -7.29
C THR A 128 1.79 -9.44 -8.28
N ASP A 129 0.75 -8.60 -8.24
CA ASP A 129 0.64 -7.41 -9.09
C ASP A 129 1.72 -6.39 -8.73
N LEU A 130 2.03 -6.20 -7.44
CA LEU A 130 3.13 -5.34 -7.02
C LEU A 130 4.49 -5.85 -7.54
N ALA A 131 4.75 -7.15 -7.43
CA ALA A 131 5.98 -7.74 -7.95
C ALA A 131 6.09 -7.60 -9.48
N THR A 132 4.97 -7.81 -10.20
CA THR A 132 4.89 -7.66 -11.66
C THR A 132 5.14 -6.22 -12.09
N ALA A 133 4.49 -5.26 -11.41
CA ALA A 133 4.68 -3.83 -11.67
C ALA A 133 6.08 -3.37 -11.33
N TYR A 134 6.66 -3.83 -10.23
CA TYR A 134 8.03 -3.50 -9.86
C TYR A 134 9.02 -4.00 -10.92
N ALA A 135 8.89 -5.25 -11.38
CA ALA A 135 9.74 -5.80 -12.43
C ALA A 135 9.65 -4.98 -13.74
N ALA A 136 8.44 -4.61 -14.17
CA ALA A 136 8.25 -3.78 -15.36
C ALA A 136 8.89 -2.39 -15.19
N ARG A 137 8.67 -1.74 -14.05
CA ARG A 137 9.19 -0.40 -13.77
C ARG A 137 10.70 -0.37 -13.64
N THR A 138 11.32 -1.42 -13.09
CA THR A 138 12.79 -1.55 -13.10
C THR A 138 13.37 -1.71 -14.51
N GLY A 139 12.57 -2.23 -15.46
CA GLY A 139 12.93 -2.27 -16.88
C GLY A 139 12.67 -0.97 -17.64
N GLY A 140 12.03 0.02 -17.01
CA GLY A 140 11.62 1.27 -17.64
C GLY A 140 10.25 1.23 -18.33
N ASP A 141 9.52 0.12 -18.21
CA ASP A 141 8.23 -0.10 -18.87
C ASP A 141 7.03 0.08 -17.91
N ALA A 142 5.83 0.20 -18.47
CA ALA A 142 4.59 0.06 -17.72
C ALA A 142 4.23 -1.43 -17.53
N PRO A 143 3.58 -1.83 -16.42
CA PRO A 143 3.16 -3.21 -16.24
C PRO A 143 2.20 -3.67 -17.33
N ALA A 144 2.48 -4.85 -17.87
CA ALA A 144 1.51 -5.62 -18.64
C ALA A 144 0.77 -6.56 -17.68
N TRP A 145 -0.51 -6.30 -17.47
CA TRP A 145 -1.31 -7.14 -16.59
C TRP A 145 -1.73 -8.42 -17.33
N PRO A 146 -1.56 -9.60 -16.72
CA PRO A 146 -2.22 -10.78 -17.24
C PRO A 146 -3.75 -10.58 -17.19
N PRO A 147 -4.48 -11.05 -18.21
CA PRO A 147 -5.94 -10.99 -18.26
C PRO A 147 -6.60 -11.77 -17.12
#